data_AF-A0A660HNR2-F1
#
_entry.id   AF-A0A660HNR2-F1
#
_cell.length_a   1.000
_cell.length_b   1.000
_cell.length_c   1.000
_cell.angle_alpha   90.00
_cell.angle_beta   90.00
_cell.angle_gamma   90.00
#
_symmetry.space_group_name_H-M   'P 1'
#
loop_
_entity.id
_entity.type
_entity.pdbx_description
1 polymer ?
#
loop_
_entity_poly.entity_id
_entity_poly.type
_entity_poly.pdbx_seq_one_letter_code
_entity_poly.pdbx_strand_id
1 'polypeptide(L)'
;MYSNLKKTHLKKTHKYFLKFFVILIFFIYFNYNIFKIYAVHENQNVFPFFGKIKDNDENIFQKDCSWNYKPVLRYNDLKDRIEIIYNYDYRGKMREKHYTDTNKIHIYKYDDENKIVSIHDFKNHELLKTFEYNDQNQIIISRDHKNKFQTKYKYNKKGQLMAKIKVFSFENYSLKKSIFHYVYNDEGQTINKIYYADIFKRRNKFFSFINGFKKRNFVLCTYKYNNEAQRIKKINHQTSSIHSYKYYDFSQIYEI
;
A
#
# COMPACT_ATOMS: atom_id res chain seq x y z
N MET A 1 -67.29 -12.72 -3.35
CA MET A 1 -66.25 -12.50 -4.39
C MET A 1 -65.10 -11.57 -3.97
N TYR A 2 -65.20 -10.79 -2.88
CA TYR A 2 -64.16 -9.83 -2.47
C TYR A 2 -62.95 -10.40 -1.68
N SER A 3 -62.99 -11.64 -1.17
CA SER A 3 -61.90 -12.17 -0.33
C SER A 3 -60.70 -12.74 -1.12
N ASN A 4 -60.91 -13.16 -2.37
CA ASN A 4 -59.85 -13.77 -3.19
C ASN A 4 -58.90 -12.73 -3.83
N LEU A 5 -59.33 -11.47 -4.02
CA LEU A 5 -58.49 -10.40 -4.58
C LEU A 5 -57.43 -9.87 -3.59
N LYS A 6 -57.69 -9.90 -2.27
CA LYS A 6 -56.71 -9.48 -1.25
C LYS A 6 -55.53 -10.47 -1.12
N LYS A 7 -55.78 -11.78 -1.25
CA LYS A 7 -54.74 -12.81 -1.12
C LYS A 7 -53.73 -12.80 -2.27
N THR A 8 -54.14 -12.42 -3.48
CA THR A 8 -53.25 -12.36 -4.65
C THR A 8 -52.35 -11.13 -4.64
N HIS A 9 -52.84 -10.00 -4.11
CA HIS A 9 -52.04 -8.78 -3.95
C HIS A 9 -50.93 -8.93 -2.89
N LEU A 10 -51.22 -9.56 -1.74
CA LEU A 10 -50.21 -9.82 -0.70
C LEU A 10 -49.09 -10.76 -1.16
N LYS A 11 -49.39 -11.76 -2.00
CA LYS A 11 -48.36 -12.66 -2.54
C LYS A 11 -47.42 -11.97 -3.55
N LYS A 12 -47.93 -11.01 -4.33
CA LYS A 12 -47.10 -10.24 -5.27
C LYS A 12 -46.15 -9.29 -4.54
N THR A 13 -46.62 -8.58 -3.50
CA THR A 13 -45.78 -7.63 -2.74
C THR A 13 -44.65 -8.34 -1.99
N HIS A 14 -44.91 -9.51 -1.40
CA HIS A 14 -43.86 -10.33 -0.77
C HIS A 14 -42.75 -10.77 -1.73
N LYS A 15 -43.10 -11.10 -2.98
CA LYS A 15 -42.11 -11.53 -3.99
C LYS A 15 -41.16 -10.40 -4.39
N TYR A 16 -41.64 -9.16 -4.45
CA TYR A 16 -40.79 -8.00 -4.72
C TYR A 16 -39.93 -7.61 -3.53
N PHE A 17 -40.47 -7.71 -2.31
CA PHE A 17 -39.71 -7.45 -1.09
C PHE A 17 -38.54 -8.42 -0.93
N LEU A 18 -38.76 -9.71 -1.17
CA LEU A 18 -37.70 -10.73 -1.09
C LEU A 18 -36.59 -10.48 -2.14
N LYS A 19 -36.95 -10.11 -3.37
CA LYS A 19 -35.97 -9.78 -4.41
C LYS A 19 -35.14 -8.55 -4.05
N PHE A 20 -35.76 -7.50 -3.52
CA PHE A 20 -35.05 -6.31 -3.05
C PHE A 20 -34.10 -6.64 -1.91
N PHE A 21 -34.52 -7.48 -0.96
CA PHE A 21 -33.70 -7.88 0.17
C PHE A 21 -32.47 -8.69 -0.25
N VAL A 22 -32.61 -9.62 -1.20
CA VAL A 22 -31.47 -10.38 -1.75
C VAL A 22 -30.49 -9.47 -2.48
N ILE A 23 -30.98 -8.50 -3.26
CA ILE A 23 -30.12 -7.51 -3.93
C ILE A 23 -29.38 -6.65 -2.91
N LEU A 24 -30.05 -6.23 -1.83
CA LEU A 24 -29.45 -5.45 -0.76
C LEU A 24 -28.35 -6.24 -0.03
N ILE A 25 -28.59 -7.51 0.29
CA ILE A 25 -27.58 -8.40 0.90
C ILE A 25 -26.38 -8.57 -0.05
N PHE A 26 -26.62 -8.81 -1.34
CA PHE A 26 -25.54 -8.90 -2.32
C PHE A 26 -24.76 -7.59 -2.42
N PHE A 27 -25.43 -6.44 -2.36
CA PHE A 27 -24.80 -5.13 -2.39
C PHE A 27 -23.95 -4.89 -1.12
N ILE A 28 -24.46 -5.24 0.07
CA ILE A 28 -23.71 -5.15 1.33
C ILE A 28 -22.50 -6.08 1.29
N TYR A 29 -22.67 -7.34 0.89
CA TYR A 29 -21.60 -8.33 0.79
C TYR A 29 -20.53 -7.94 -0.23
N PHE A 30 -20.94 -7.39 -1.39
CA PHE A 30 -20.03 -6.91 -2.42
C PHE A 30 -19.24 -5.68 -1.95
N ASN A 31 -19.89 -4.72 -1.28
CA ASN A 31 -19.18 -3.58 -0.70
C ASN A 31 -18.23 -4.01 0.42
N TYR A 32 -18.64 -4.91 1.31
CA TYR A 32 -17.80 -5.45 2.39
C TYR A 32 -16.52 -6.11 1.86
N ASN A 33 -16.63 -6.94 0.82
CA ASN A 33 -15.46 -7.57 0.19
C ASN A 33 -14.57 -6.56 -0.55
N ILE A 34 -15.15 -5.55 -1.20
CA ILE A 34 -14.37 -4.45 -1.79
C ILE A 34 -13.55 -3.73 -0.71
N PHE A 35 -14.15 -3.41 0.44
CA PHE A 35 -13.44 -2.76 1.56
C PHE A 35 -12.32 -3.65 2.13
N LYS A 36 -12.53 -4.97 2.24
CA LYS A 36 -11.49 -5.91 2.71
C LYS A 36 -10.29 -5.95 1.77
N ILE A 37 -10.50 -5.88 0.45
CA ILE A 37 -9.41 -5.81 -0.54
C ILE A 37 -8.62 -4.50 -0.45
N TYR A 38 -9.25 -3.38 -0.04
CA TYR A 38 -8.56 -2.11 0.13
C TYR A 38 -7.73 -2.03 1.42
N ALA A 39 -8.14 -2.72 2.49
CA ALA A 39 -7.39 -2.78 3.75
C ALA A 39 -6.10 -3.63 3.63
N VAL A 40 -6.10 -4.64 2.75
CA VAL A 40 -5.02 -5.65 2.63
C VAL A 40 -3.73 -5.12 1.96
N HIS A 41 -3.66 -3.85 1.53
CA HIS A 41 -2.50 -3.35 0.78
C HIS A 41 -1.75 -2.15 1.38
N GLU A 42 -1.97 -1.83 2.66
CA GLU A 42 -1.28 -0.70 3.30
C GLU A 42 0.02 -1.01 4.07
N ASN A 43 0.38 -2.27 4.31
CA ASN A 43 1.53 -2.60 5.17
C ASN A 43 2.81 -3.13 4.49
N GLN A 44 3.02 -2.86 3.20
CA GLN A 44 4.28 -3.20 2.52
C GLN A 44 5.02 -2.00 1.92
N ASN A 45 5.02 -0.86 2.61
CA ASN A 45 6.01 0.18 2.34
C ASN A 45 7.29 -0.12 3.13
N VAL A 46 8.00 -1.18 2.75
CA VAL A 46 9.44 -1.28 3.03
C VAL A 46 10.14 -1.05 1.71
N PHE A 47 10.40 0.23 1.41
CA PHE A 47 11.57 0.51 0.60
C PHE A 47 12.78 0.01 1.40
N PRO A 48 13.79 -0.62 0.77
CA PRO A 48 15.08 -0.68 1.42
C PRO A 48 15.50 0.77 1.67
N PHE A 49 15.52 1.13 2.95
CA PHE A 49 15.82 2.47 3.42
C PHE A 49 17.32 2.68 3.21
N PHE A 50 17.72 3.22 2.06
CA PHE A 50 19.11 3.62 1.79
C PHE A 50 19.31 5.10 2.17
N GLY A 51 18.87 5.46 3.38
CA GLY A 51 19.27 6.69 4.05
C GLY A 51 20.36 6.35 5.07
N LYS A 52 21.34 7.25 5.26
CA LYS A 52 22.25 7.18 6.42
C LYS A 52 21.42 6.91 7.67
N ILE A 53 21.73 5.80 8.35
CA ILE A 53 21.13 5.46 9.64
C ILE A 53 21.54 6.59 10.60
N LYS A 54 20.58 7.42 11.01
CA LYS A 54 20.65 8.11 12.30
C LYS A 54 20.04 7.14 13.31
N ASP A 55 20.83 6.74 14.30
CA ASP A 55 20.56 5.67 15.27
C ASP A 55 19.36 5.89 16.23
N ASN A 56 18.40 6.77 15.92
CA ASN A 56 17.41 7.22 16.90
C ASN A 56 15.94 6.87 16.61
N ASP A 57 15.64 5.96 15.67
CA ASP A 57 14.28 5.40 15.56
C ASP A 57 14.25 4.01 16.20
N GLU A 58 13.47 3.87 17.29
CA GLU A 58 13.25 2.68 18.12
C GLU A 58 12.66 1.48 17.35
N ASN A 59 13.42 0.93 16.39
CA ASN A 59 13.41 -0.51 16.20
C ASN A 59 14.22 -1.07 17.38
N ILE A 60 13.61 -1.91 18.21
CA ILE A 60 14.33 -2.61 19.29
C ILE A 60 15.30 -3.58 18.61
N PHE A 61 16.51 -3.11 18.30
CA PHE A 61 17.61 -3.94 17.86
C PHE A 61 18.05 -4.78 19.06
N GLN A 62 17.94 -6.11 18.97
CA GLN A 62 18.58 -6.96 19.96
C GLN A 62 20.10 -6.75 19.91
N LYS A 63 20.67 -6.53 21.09
CA LYS A 63 22.04 -6.04 21.32
C LYS A 63 23.15 -7.03 20.93
N ASP A 64 22.81 -8.29 20.63
CA ASP A 64 23.78 -9.40 20.52
C ASP A 64 23.78 -10.15 19.18
N CYS A 65 23.39 -9.51 18.08
CA CYS A 65 23.43 -10.19 16.78
C CYS A 65 24.75 -9.94 16.05
N SER A 66 25.38 -11.01 15.56
CA SER A 66 26.53 -10.95 14.65
C SER A 66 26.32 -9.90 13.55
N TRP A 67 27.36 -9.18 13.13
CA TRP A 67 27.29 -8.01 12.22
C TRP A 67 26.39 -8.19 10.98
N ASN A 68 26.19 -9.43 10.55
CA ASN A 68 25.43 -9.80 9.36
C ASN A 68 23.99 -10.24 9.62
N TYR A 69 23.54 -10.37 10.87
CA TYR A 69 22.20 -10.83 11.23
C TYR A 69 21.54 -9.74 12.07
N LYS A 70 20.42 -9.18 11.64
CA LYS A 70 19.72 -8.12 12.39
C LYS A 70 18.23 -8.44 12.50
N PRO A 71 17.73 -8.92 13.64
CA PRO A 71 16.31 -9.09 13.86
C PRO A 71 15.67 -7.73 14.16
N VAL A 72 14.47 -7.53 13.61
CA VAL A 72 13.62 -6.38 13.88
C VAL A 72 12.22 -6.88 14.20
N LEU A 73 11.76 -6.54 15.40
CA LEU A 73 10.39 -6.81 15.81
C LEU A 73 9.43 -5.84 15.10
N ARG A 74 8.36 -6.39 14.53
CA ARG A 74 7.27 -5.64 13.91
C ARG A 74 5.92 -6.23 14.32
N TYR A 75 4.85 -5.62 13.84
CA TYR A 75 3.49 -6.11 14.00
C TYR A 75 2.89 -6.40 12.63
N ASN A 76 2.18 -7.53 12.49
CA ASN A 76 1.41 -7.84 11.28
C ASN A 76 0.07 -7.07 11.26
N ASP A 77 -0.74 -7.30 10.23
CA ASP A 77 -2.06 -6.66 10.08
C ASP A 77 -3.06 -7.05 11.20
N LEU A 78 -2.83 -8.19 11.86
CA LEU A 78 -3.60 -8.69 13.00
C LEU A 78 -3.08 -8.14 14.34
N LYS A 79 -2.03 -7.32 14.31
CA LYS A 79 -1.28 -6.82 15.48
C LYS A 79 -0.54 -7.92 16.26
N ASP A 80 -0.28 -9.07 15.64
CA ASP A 80 0.63 -10.04 16.22
C ASP A 80 2.07 -9.56 16.02
N ARG A 81 2.89 -9.79 17.05
CA ARG A 81 4.32 -9.54 16.95
C ARG A 81 4.93 -10.52 15.96
N ILE A 82 5.59 -9.99 14.95
CA ILE A 82 6.37 -10.74 13.98
C ILE A 82 7.84 -10.34 14.09
N GLU A 83 8.72 -11.29 13.85
CA GLU A 83 10.14 -11.03 13.76
C GLU A 83 10.54 -11.03 12.28
N ILE A 84 11.31 -10.02 11.89
CA ILE A 84 11.89 -9.94 10.56
C ILE A 84 13.39 -9.95 10.71
N ILE A 85 14.03 -10.93 10.11
CA ILE A 85 15.48 -11.11 10.15
C ILE A 85 16.06 -10.61 8.83
N TYR A 86 17.10 -9.78 8.94
CA TYR A 86 17.86 -9.29 7.79
C TYR A 86 19.27 -9.88 7.81
N ASN A 87 19.64 -10.52 6.69
CA ASN A 87 21.00 -11.02 6.50
C ASN A 87 21.76 -10.13 5.53
N TYR A 88 22.98 -9.76 5.91
CA TYR A 88 23.89 -8.93 5.14
C TYR A 88 25.14 -9.71 4.71
N ASP A 89 25.71 -9.35 3.56
CA ASP A 89 27.03 -9.85 3.18
C ASP A 89 28.17 -9.07 3.84
N TYR A 90 29.40 -9.52 3.60
CA TYR A 90 30.62 -8.89 4.13
C TYR A 90 30.82 -7.42 3.70
N ARG A 91 30.08 -6.95 2.68
CA ARG A 91 30.08 -5.53 2.24
C ARG A 91 28.92 -4.74 2.83
N GLY A 92 28.15 -5.34 3.75
CA GLY A 92 26.99 -4.72 4.36
C GLY A 92 25.76 -4.64 3.45
N LYS A 93 25.69 -5.44 2.37
CA LYS A 93 24.50 -5.47 1.51
C LYS A 93 23.50 -6.51 1.99
N MET A 94 22.23 -6.12 2.09
CA MET A 94 21.16 -7.04 2.45
C MET A 94 21.02 -8.12 1.38
N ARG A 95 21.33 -9.37 1.71
CA ARG A 95 21.13 -10.52 0.81
C ARG A 95 19.79 -11.17 1.02
N GLU A 96 19.35 -11.25 2.27
CA GLU A 96 18.12 -11.97 2.60
C GLU A 96 17.26 -11.19 3.57
N LYS A 97 15.95 -11.40 3.44
CA LYS A 97 14.96 -10.95 4.39
C LYS A 97 14.02 -12.10 4.71
N HIS A 98 14.02 -12.51 5.97
CA HIS A 98 13.20 -13.62 6.45
C HIS A 98 12.06 -13.11 7.32
N TYR A 99 10.86 -13.53 6.98
CA TYR A 99 9.62 -13.28 7.71
C TYR A 99 9.31 -14.53 8.54
N THR A 100 9.48 -14.46 9.86
CA THR A 100 9.38 -15.66 10.73
C THR A 100 7.95 -16.19 10.81
N ASP A 101 6.95 -15.32 10.68
CA ASP A 101 5.52 -15.66 10.73
C ASP A 101 5.08 -16.59 9.60
N THR A 102 5.59 -16.35 8.39
CA THR A 102 5.22 -17.06 7.17
C THR A 102 6.31 -18.01 6.69
N ASN A 103 7.46 -18.01 7.38
CA ASN A 103 8.69 -18.66 6.97
C ASN A 103 9.12 -18.30 5.54
N LYS A 104 8.79 -17.10 5.06
CA LYS A 104 9.16 -16.62 3.73
C LYS A 104 10.53 -15.97 3.79
N ILE A 105 11.41 -16.37 2.88
CA ILE A 105 12.74 -15.78 2.74
C ILE A 105 12.84 -15.17 1.35
N HIS A 106 13.13 -13.87 1.29
CA HIS A 106 13.39 -13.16 0.04
C HIS A 106 14.89 -13.01 -0.17
N ILE A 107 15.39 -13.38 -1.35
CA ILE A 107 16.78 -13.18 -1.78
C ILE A 107 16.85 -11.93 -2.66
N TYR A 108 17.77 -11.02 -2.37
CA TYR A 108 18.01 -9.81 -3.13
C TYR A 108 19.21 -9.99 -4.06
N LYS A 109 19.03 -9.65 -5.35
CA LYS A 109 20.08 -9.67 -6.36
C LYS A 109 20.45 -8.25 -6.76
N TYR A 110 21.74 -8.04 -6.99
CA TYR A 110 22.32 -6.75 -7.29
C TYR A 110 23.02 -6.78 -8.64
N ASP A 111 23.04 -5.65 -9.35
CA ASP A 111 23.95 -5.44 -10.49
C ASP A 111 25.36 -5.05 -10.02
N ASP A 112 26.24 -4.82 -10.98
CA ASP A 112 27.64 -4.44 -10.77
C ASP A 112 27.79 -3.05 -10.13
N GLU A 113 26.79 -2.18 -10.29
CA GLU A 113 26.70 -0.86 -9.65
C GLU A 113 26.10 -0.93 -8.24
N ASN A 114 25.85 -2.14 -7.72
CA ASN A 114 25.29 -2.40 -6.40
C ASN A 114 23.82 -1.96 -6.24
N LYS A 115 23.04 -1.88 -7.32
CA LYS A 115 21.59 -1.61 -7.29
C LYS A 115 20.82 -2.92 -7.23
N ILE A 116 19.73 -2.97 -6.47
CA ILE A 116 18.87 -4.16 -6.41
C ILE A 116 18.13 -4.29 -7.74
N VAL A 117 18.39 -5.33 -8.51
CA VAL A 117 17.73 -5.57 -9.81
C VAL A 117 16.55 -6.52 -9.68
N SER A 118 16.60 -7.47 -8.75
CA SER A 118 15.52 -8.41 -8.51
C SER A 118 15.43 -8.92 -7.08
N ILE A 119 14.24 -9.42 -6.73
CA ILE A 119 13.97 -10.19 -5.52
C ILE A 119 13.44 -11.55 -5.95
N HIS A 120 13.92 -12.60 -5.30
CA HIS A 120 13.48 -13.98 -5.52
C HIS A 120 12.97 -14.59 -4.22
N ASP A 121 12.08 -15.58 -4.34
CA ASP A 121 11.76 -16.46 -3.22
C ASP A 121 12.91 -17.46 -3.01
N PHE A 122 13.32 -17.69 -1.76
CA PHE A 122 14.43 -18.58 -1.45
C PHE A 122 14.12 -20.04 -1.77
N LYS A 123 12.89 -20.49 -1.52
CA LYS A 123 12.53 -21.91 -1.53
C LYS A 123 12.53 -22.48 -2.94
N ASN A 124 12.06 -21.70 -3.92
CA ASN A 124 11.91 -22.15 -5.31
C ASN A 124 12.71 -21.30 -6.31
N HIS A 125 13.49 -20.31 -5.83
CA HIS A 125 14.22 -19.33 -6.65
C HIS A 125 13.36 -18.55 -7.64
N GLU A 126 12.03 -18.55 -7.47
CA GLU A 126 11.10 -17.86 -8.34
C GLU A 126 11.34 -16.36 -8.25
N LEU A 127 11.45 -15.71 -9.41
CA LEU A 127 11.49 -14.26 -9.47
C LEU A 127 10.22 -13.73 -8.81
N LEU A 128 10.34 -12.81 -7.87
CA LEU A 128 9.19 -12.15 -7.25
C LEU A 128 8.98 -10.77 -7.85
N LYS A 129 10.08 -10.02 -8.03
CA LYS A 129 10.04 -8.60 -8.35
C LYS A 129 11.28 -8.14 -9.09
N THR A 130 11.14 -7.17 -10.00
CA THR A 130 12.25 -6.48 -10.68
C THR A 130 12.16 -4.97 -10.48
N PHE A 131 13.29 -4.29 -10.72
CA PHE A 131 13.43 -2.84 -10.56
C PHE A 131 14.17 -2.21 -11.74
N GLU A 132 13.79 -0.97 -12.06
CA GLU A 132 14.50 -0.10 -13.01
C GLU A 132 14.77 1.24 -12.35
N TYR A 133 15.86 1.88 -12.76
CA TYR A 133 16.40 3.09 -12.13
C TYR A 133 16.53 4.24 -13.14
N ASN A 134 16.49 5.48 -12.66
CA ASN A 134 16.97 6.64 -13.40
C ASN A 134 18.47 6.86 -13.17
N ASP A 135 19.02 7.87 -13.84
CA ASP A 135 20.44 8.26 -13.76
C ASP A 135 20.86 8.75 -12.36
N GLN A 136 19.90 9.15 -11.52
CA GLN A 136 20.12 9.50 -10.11
C GLN A 136 20.00 8.30 -9.17
N ASN A 137 20.02 7.06 -9.70
CA ASN A 137 19.93 5.80 -8.94
C ASN A 137 18.64 5.67 -8.12
N GLN A 138 17.54 6.26 -8.59
CA GLN A 138 16.23 6.17 -7.98
C GLN A 138 15.36 5.18 -8.75
N ILE A 139 14.65 4.30 -8.03
CA ILE A 139 13.74 3.33 -8.65
C ILE A 139 12.63 4.07 -9.38
N ILE A 140 12.52 3.93 -10.70
CA ILE A 140 11.45 4.51 -11.53
C ILE A 140 10.35 3.51 -11.83
N ILE A 141 10.68 2.22 -11.88
CA ILE A 141 9.70 1.15 -12.12
C ILE A 141 10.02 -0.03 -11.21
N SER A 142 8.97 -0.67 -10.73
CA SER A 142 9.06 -2.01 -10.19
C SER A 142 7.90 -2.87 -10.67
N ARG A 143 8.18 -4.12 -11.01
CA ARG A 143 7.19 -5.08 -11.53
C ARG A 143 7.24 -6.37 -10.74
N ASP A 144 6.09 -6.99 -10.52
CA ASP A 144 6.07 -8.39 -10.13
C ASP A 144 6.47 -9.28 -11.32
N HIS A 145 6.89 -10.51 -11.06
CA HIS A 145 7.32 -11.43 -12.10
C HIS A 145 6.24 -11.80 -13.12
N LYS A 146 4.94 -11.73 -12.74
CA LYS A 146 3.82 -12.00 -13.66
C LYS A 146 3.38 -10.76 -14.42
N ASN A 147 4.03 -9.60 -14.24
CA ASN A 147 3.61 -8.30 -14.76
C ASN A 147 2.13 -7.96 -14.44
N LYS A 148 1.56 -8.57 -13.39
CA LYS A 148 0.21 -8.26 -12.90
C LYS A 148 0.19 -6.98 -12.08
N PHE A 149 1.32 -6.62 -11.48
CA PHE A 149 1.51 -5.47 -10.62
C PHE A 149 2.73 -4.67 -11.09
N GLN A 150 2.49 -3.44 -11.52
CA GLN A 150 3.56 -2.51 -11.83
C GLN A 150 3.42 -1.25 -10.97
N THR A 151 4.48 -0.84 -10.31
CA THR A 151 4.58 0.47 -9.66
C THR A 151 5.53 1.35 -10.44
N LYS A 152 5.07 2.52 -10.88
CA LYS A 152 5.91 3.57 -11.43
C LYS A 152 6.10 4.68 -10.41
N TYR A 153 7.31 5.22 -10.35
CA TYR A 153 7.69 6.30 -9.45
C TYR A 153 8.09 7.50 -10.30
N LYS A 154 7.66 8.69 -9.89
CA LYS A 154 8.03 9.95 -10.53
C LYS A 154 8.66 10.86 -9.50
N TYR A 155 9.75 11.49 -9.86
CA TYR A 155 10.50 12.40 -9.02
C TYR A 155 10.43 13.81 -9.59
N ASN A 156 10.51 14.82 -8.72
CA ASN A 156 10.67 16.21 -9.15
C ASN A 156 12.15 16.52 -9.41
N LYS A 157 12.46 17.75 -9.86
CA LYS A 157 13.84 18.18 -10.15
C LYS A 157 14.76 18.17 -8.92
N LYS A 158 14.20 18.25 -7.70
CA LYS A 158 14.95 18.13 -6.44
C LYS A 158 15.17 16.66 -6.02
N GLY A 159 14.76 15.68 -6.84
CA GLY A 159 14.89 14.26 -6.54
C GLY A 159 13.84 13.72 -5.55
N GLN A 160 12.81 14.49 -5.22
CA GLN A 160 11.76 14.07 -4.28
C GLN A 160 10.66 13.30 -4.99
N LEU A 161 10.11 12.26 -4.34
CA LEU A 161 9.06 11.42 -4.92
C LEU A 161 7.74 12.20 -5.08
N MET A 162 7.46 12.65 -6.29
CA MET A 162 6.24 13.38 -6.61
C MET A 162 5.03 12.48 -6.81
N ALA A 163 5.21 11.27 -7.37
CA ALA A 163 4.10 10.34 -7.55
C ALA A 163 4.48 8.87 -7.49
N LYS A 164 3.60 8.06 -6.91
CA LYS A 164 3.64 6.59 -6.93
C LYS A 164 2.39 6.07 -7.63
N ILE A 165 2.56 5.48 -8.81
CA ILE A 165 1.47 4.99 -9.66
C ILE A 165 1.49 3.47 -9.62
N LYS A 166 0.51 2.85 -8.98
CA LYS A 166 0.32 1.40 -8.99
C LYS A 166 -0.68 1.03 -10.09
N VAL A 167 -0.29 0.14 -10.97
CA VAL A 167 -1.11 -0.43 -12.04
C VAL A 167 -1.29 -1.91 -11.75
N PHE A 168 -2.54 -2.34 -11.74
CA PHE A 168 -2.97 -3.71 -11.51
C PHE A 168 -3.64 -4.22 -12.78
N SER A 169 -3.11 -5.30 -13.33
CA SER A 169 -3.70 -6.04 -14.44
C SER A 169 -4.45 -7.24 -13.90
N PHE A 170 -5.77 -7.28 -14.11
CA PHE A 170 -6.60 -8.45 -13.83
C PHE A 170 -6.81 -9.24 -15.12
N GLU A 171 -6.73 -10.57 -15.05
CA GLU A 171 -6.87 -11.50 -16.19
C GLU A 171 -8.15 -11.27 -17.01
N ASN A 172 -9.17 -10.64 -16.41
CA ASN A 172 -10.48 -10.40 -17.02
C ASN A 172 -10.84 -8.89 -17.14
N TYR A 173 -10.04 -8.12 -17.89
CA TYR A 173 -10.48 -6.85 -18.52
C TYR A 173 -10.59 -5.59 -17.65
N SER A 174 -10.09 -5.58 -16.42
CA SER A 174 -9.97 -4.34 -15.64
C SER A 174 -8.52 -3.98 -15.36
N LEU A 175 -8.13 -2.77 -15.77
CA LEU A 175 -6.90 -2.16 -15.28
C LEU A 175 -7.29 -1.24 -14.14
N LYS A 176 -6.79 -1.51 -12.95
CA LYS A 176 -6.93 -0.56 -11.84
C LYS A 176 -5.64 0.23 -11.74
N LYS A 177 -5.78 1.54 -11.72
CA LYS A 177 -4.66 2.46 -11.55
C LYS A 177 -4.92 3.26 -10.28
N SER A 178 -4.02 3.16 -9.32
CA SER A 178 -3.99 4.06 -8.18
C SER A 178 -2.77 4.96 -8.26
N ILE A 179 -2.96 6.25 -8.00
CA ILE A 179 -1.91 7.25 -8.02
C ILE A 179 -1.90 7.90 -6.65
N PHE A 180 -0.72 7.90 -6.03
CA PHE A 180 -0.45 8.70 -4.85
C PHE A 180 0.43 9.86 -5.28
N HIS A 181 -0.06 11.08 -5.13
CA HIS A 181 0.71 12.30 -5.36
C HIS A 181 1.17 12.87 -4.03
N TYR A 182 2.40 13.37 -3.99
CA TYR A 182 3.01 13.94 -2.80
C TYR A 182 3.29 15.41 -3.06
N VAL A 183 2.74 16.26 -2.19
CA VAL A 183 2.93 17.71 -2.25
C VAL A 183 3.88 18.08 -1.14
N TYR A 184 4.84 18.95 -1.47
CA TYR A 184 5.89 19.39 -0.57
C TYR A 184 5.78 20.90 -0.30
N ASN A 185 6.19 21.35 0.87
CA ASN A 185 6.47 22.77 1.11
C ASN A 185 7.86 23.15 0.55
N ASP A 186 8.24 24.42 0.67
CA ASP A 186 9.50 24.94 0.14
C ASP A 186 10.74 24.31 0.80
N GLU A 187 10.62 23.94 2.08
CA GLU A 187 11.60 23.18 2.87
C GLU A 187 11.73 21.71 2.43
N GLY A 188 10.84 21.24 1.57
CA GLY A 188 10.88 19.87 1.04
C GLY A 188 10.24 18.81 1.93
N GLN A 189 9.42 19.21 2.90
CA GLN A 189 8.60 18.32 3.73
C GLN A 189 7.28 18.00 3.04
N THR A 190 6.80 16.77 3.15
CA THR A 190 5.51 16.37 2.56
C THR A 190 4.35 16.94 3.36
N ILE A 191 3.58 17.85 2.79
CA ILE A 191 2.41 18.46 3.45
C ILE A 191 1.10 17.75 3.11
N ASN A 192 1.00 17.15 1.91
CA ASN A 192 -0.19 16.38 1.50
C ASN A 192 0.20 15.10 0.75
N LYS A 193 -0.58 14.05 1.00
CA LYS A 193 -0.63 12.85 0.17
C LYS A 193 -2.02 12.75 -0.44
N ILE A 194 -2.11 12.87 -1.76
CA ILE A 194 -3.37 12.89 -2.51
C ILE A 194 -3.54 11.56 -3.22
N TYR A 195 -4.73 10.98 -3.15
CA TYR A 195 -5.05 9.71 -3.79
C TYR A 195 -5.99 9.92 -4.99
N TYR A 196 -5.63 9.27 -6.10
CA TYR A 196 -6.46 9.15 -7.30
C TYR A 196 -6.63 7.67 -7.63
N ALA A 197 -7.86 7.25 -7.90
CA ALA A 197 -8.14 5.92 -8.43
C ALA A 197 -8.91 6.00 -9.74
N ASP A 198 -8.36 5.36 -10.77
CA ASP A 198 -9.02 5.11 -12.03
C ASP A 198 -9.28 3.60 -12.17
N ILE A 199 -10.51 3.24 -12.51
CA ILE A 199 -10.88 1.88 -12.90
C ILE A 199 -11.17 1.93 -14.40
N PHE A 200 -10.29 1.34 -15.21
CA PHE A 200 -10.51 1.17 -16.63
C PHE A 200 -11.26 -0.16 -16.84
N LYS A 201 -12.49 -0.10 -17.34
CA LYS A 201 -13.17 -1.28 -17.90
C LYS A 201 -12.87 -1.32 -19.40
N ARG A 202 -12.34 -2.44 -19.92
CA ARG A 202 -12.23 -2.63 -21.38
C ARG A 202 -13.64 -2.57 -21.97
N ARG A 203 -13.82 -1.78 -23.04
CA ARG A 203 -15.11 -1.49 -23.67
C ARG A 203 -15.70 -2.79 -24.23
N ASN A 204 -16.77 -3.30 -23.61
CA ASN A 204 -17.52 -4.42 -24.18
C ASN A 204 -18.40 -3.83 -25.30
N LYS A 205 -18.18 -4.24 -26.56
CA LYS A 205 -18.86 -3.66 -27.75
C LYS A 205 -20.40 -3.66 -27.65
N PHE A 206 -20.97 -4.55 -26.83
CA PHE A 206 -22.42 -4.71 -26.65
C PHE A 206 -23.09 -3.75 -25.65
N PHE A 207 -22.34 -3.07 -24.78
CA PHE A 207 -22.92 -2.15 -23.78
C PHE A 207 -22.25 -0.78 -23.87
N SER A 208 -22.58 -0.01 -24.92
CA SER A 208 -22.06 1.35 -25.15
C SER A 208 -22.70 2.44 -24.27
N PHE A 209 -23.70 2.13 -23.45
CA PHE A 209 -24.55 3.14 -22.79
C PHE A 209 -24.37 3.31 -21.27
N ILE A 210 -23.49 2.54 -20.61
CA ILE A 210 -23.20 2.74 -19.17
C ILE A 210 -21.74 3.19 -18.99
N ASN A 211 -21.46 4.43 -19.42
CA ASN A 211 -20.20 5.09 -19.13
C ASN A 211 -20.29 5.83 -17.78
N GLY A 212 -19.79 5.18 -16.73
CA GLY A 212 -19.59 5.81 -15.43
C GLY A 212 -18.14 5.72 -15.00
N PHE A 213 -17.29 6.62 -15.48
CA PHE A 213 -15.98 6.84 -14.89
C PHE A 213 -16.19 7.40 -13.48
N LYS A 214 -15.85 6.65 -12.43
CA LYS A 214 -15.86 7.19 -11.06
C LYS A 214 -14.43 7.56 -10.65
N LYS A 215 -13.96 8.73 -11.13
CA LYS A 215 -12.75 9.36 -10.59
C LYS A 215 -13.05 9.73 -9.14
N ARG A 216 -12.32 9.13 -8.20
CA ARG A 216 -12.34 9.53 -6.80
C ARG A 216 -11.00 10.16 -6.50
N ASN A 217 -11.03 11.47 -6.28
CA ASN A 217 -9.88 12.24 -5.87
C ASN A 217 -10.15 12.74 -4.47
N PHE A 218 -9.27 12.45 -3.53
CA PHE A 218 -9.36 13.01 -2.20
C PHE A 218 -7.96 13.13 -1.60
N VAL A 219 -7.79 14.13 -0.74
CA VAL A 219 -6.60 14.23 0.10
C VAL A 219 -6.64 13.05 1.07
N LEU A 220 -5.67 12.15 1.00
CA LEU A 220 -5.61 10.98 1.89
C LEU A 220 -5.07 11.40 3.25
N CYS A 221 -3.93 12.11 3.24
CA CYS A 221 -3.29 12.60 4.45
C CYS A 221 -2.85 14.05 4.32
N THR A 222 -2.95 14.79 5.41
CA THR A 222 -2.29 16.09 5.61
C THR A 222 -1.34 16.01 6.79
N TYR A 223 -0.20 16.68 6.66
CA TYR A 223 0.85 16.68 7.66
C TYR A 223 1.15 18.11 8.11
N LYS A 224 1.49 18.27 9.40
CA LYS A 224 1.99 19.54 9.95
C LYS A 224 3.32 19.29 10.65
N TYR A 225 4.17 20.32 10.61
CA TYR A 225 5.51 20.31 11.14
C TYR A 225 5.70 21.47 12.11
N ASN A 226 6.63 21.33 13.06
CA ASN A 226 7.14 22.45 13.85
C ASN A 226 8.30 23.14 13.11
N ASN A 227 8.86 24.19 13.73
CA ASN A 227 9.98 24.95 13.17
C ASN A 227 11.29 24.14 13.07
N GLU A 228 11.38 22.99 13.74
CA GLU A 228 12.52 22.07 13.69
C GLU A 228 12.35 20.99 12.60
N ALA A 229 11.39 21.14 11.70
CA ALA A 229 11.05 20.18 10.66
C ALA A 229 10.55 18.81 11.18
N GLN A 230 10.12 18.72 12.44
CA GLN A 230 9.55 17.51 13.03
C GLN A 230 8.05 17.47 12.78
N ARG A 231 7.52 16.29 12.42
CA ARG A 231 6.09 16.12 12.12
C ARG A 231 5.27 16.09 13.41
N ILE A 232 4.55 17.16 13.71
CA ILE A 232 3.71 17.28 14.92
C ILE A 232 2.27 16.78 14.73
N LYS A 233 1.80 16.63 13.48
CA LYS A 233 0.43 16.15 13.22
C LYS A 233 0.32 15.39 11.92
N LYS A 234 -0.50 14.34 11.91
CA LYS A 234 -0.96 13.61 10.72
C LYS A 234 -2.48 13.46 10.81
N ILE A 235 -3.18 13.97 9.79
CA ILE A 235 -4.63 13.80 9.64
C ILE A 235 -4.85 12.83 8.50
N ASN A 236 -5.56 11.72 8.75
CA ASN A 236 -6.03 10.82 7.71
C ASN A 236 -7.50 11.16 7.43
N HIS A 237 -7.78 11.74 6.26
CA HIS A 237 -9.14 12.20 5.92
C HIS A 237 -10.07 11.06 5.52
N GLN A 238 -9.54 9.87 5.23
CA GLN A 238 -10.37 8.70 4.92
C GLN A 238 -10.97 8.07 6.18
N THR A 239 -10.20 8.05 7.27
CA THR A 239 -10.64 7.50 8.57
C THR A 239 -11.04 8.58 9.57
N SER A 240 -10.88 9.86 9.21
CA SER A 240 -10.95 11.00 10.12
C SER A 240 -10.02 10.90 11.33
N SER A 241 -9.02 10.00 11.30
CA SER A 241 -8.11 9.80 12.43
C SER A 241 -7.06 10.89 12.46
N ILE A 242 -6.82 11.44 13.65
CA ILE A 242 -5.79 12.45 13.89
C ILE A 242 -4.73 11.80 14.79
N HIS A 243 -3.47 11.89 14.38
CA HIS A 243 -2.33 11.50 15.19
C HIS A 243 -1.52 12.76 15.49
N SER A 244 -1.33 13.05 16.77
CA SER A 244 -0.50 14.16 17.25
C SER A 244 0.81 13.59 17.80
N TYR A 245 1.90 14.32 17.59
CA TYR A 245 3.22 13.91 18.04
C TYR A 245 3.82 15.01 18.92
N LYS A 246 4.40 14.60 20.05
CA LYS A 246 5.24 15.45 20.89
C LYS A 246 6.65 14.88 20.93
N TYR A 247 7.62 15.78 20.95
CA TYR A 247 9.04 15.46 20.95
C TYR A 247 9.67 16.03 22.21
N TYR A 248 10.50 15.24 22.88
CA TYR A 248 11.38 15.67 23.97
C TYR A 248 12.79 15.24 23.58
N ASP A 249 13.76 16.15 23.63
CA ASP A 249 15.18 15.86 23.35
C ASP A 249 15.42 14.98 22.10
N PHE A 250 14.83 15.38 20.96
CA PHE A 250 14.95 14.74 19.65
C PHE A 250 14.36 13.32 19.51
N SER A 251 13.67 12.79 20.52
CA SER A 251 12.97 11.50 20.45
C SER A 251 11.44 11.66 20.41
N GLN A 252 10.78 10.79 19.65
CA GLN A 252 9.32 10.82 19.44
C GLN A 252 8.62 10.04 20.56
N ILE A 253 7.65 10.65 21.24
CA ILE A 253 6.67 9.89 22.04
C ILE A 253 5.43 9.63 21.18
N TYR A 254 4.96 8.38 21.19
CA TYR A 254 3.69 8.01 20.57
C TYR A 254 2.51 8.34 21.50
N GLU A 255 1.53 9.05 20.93
CA GLU A 255 0.12 9.13 21.31
C GLU A 255 -0.28 10.11 22.45
N ILE A 256 -1.04 11.14 22.07
CA ILE A 256 -2.03 11.85 22.90
C ILE A 256 -3.33 11.86 22.09
#